data_AF-A0A3M1YVE3-F1
#
_entry.id   AF-A0A3M1YVE3-F1
#
_cell.length_a   1.000
_cell.length_b   1.000
_cell.length_c   1.000
_cell.angle_alpha   90.00
_cell.angle_beta   90.00
_cell.angle_gamma   90.00
#
_symmetry.space_group_name_H-M   'P 1'
#
loop_
_entity.id
_entity.type
_entity.pdbx_description
1 polymer ?
#
loop_
_entity_poly.entity_id
_entity_poly.type
_entity_poly.pdbx_seq_one_letter_code
_entity_poly.pdbx_strand_id
1 'polypeptide(L)' 'MQYKSVDSEDFEFLKKVCGEKNVFADNETLQEYGHDETENLKFPPQVVVKP' A
#
# COMPACT_ATOMS: atom_id res chain seq x y z
N MET A 1 -2.77 -17.67 -7.92
CA MET A 1 -1.51 -17.65 -7.13
C MET A 1 -1.85 -17.06 -5.77
N GLN A 2 -1.31 -17.63 -4.69
CA GLN A 2 -1.49 -17.09 -3.35
C GLN A 2 -0.23 -16.31 -2.99
N TYR A 3 -0.36 -15.00 -2.80
CA TYR A 3 0.73 -14.16 -2.34
C TYR A 3 0.73 -14.08 -0.82
N LYS A 4 1.92 -13.89 -0.25
CA LYS A 4 2.10 -13.59 1.18
C LYS A 4 1.45 -12.23 1.48
N SER A 5 0.74 -12.13 2.61
CA SER A 5 0.29 -10.84 3.12
C SER A 5 1.46 -10.04 3.69
N VAL A 6 1.40 -8.72 3.56
CA VAL A 6 2.42 -7.81 4.11
C VAL A 6 2.43 -7.92 5.63
N ASP A 7 3.62 -8.14 6.20
CA ASP A 7 3.85 -8.16 7.65
C ASP A 7 4.75 -6.99 8.10
N SER A 8 5.03 -6.93 9.40
CA SER A 8 5.84 -5.86 9.98
C SER A 8 7.28 -5.80 9.44
N GLU A 9 7.87 -6.94 9.06
CA GLU A 9 9.23 -6.97 8.53
C GLU A 9 9.28 -6.33 7.14
N ASP A 10 8.26 -6.60 6.32
CA ASP A 10 8.10 -5.97 5.00
C ASP A 10 7.96 -4.44 5.14
N PHE A 11 7.18 -3.96 6.10
CA PHE A 11 7.02 -2.52 6.36
C PHE A 11 8.35 -1.85 6.73
N GLU A 12 9.12 -2.45 7.64
CA GLU A 12 10.41 -1.90 8.05
C GLU A 12 11.42 -1.91 6.89
N PHE A 13 11.41 -2.96 6.07
CA PHE A 13 12.22 -3.00 4.85
C PHE A 13 11.85 -1.88 3.87
N LEU A 14 10.55 -1.70 3.57
CA LEU A 14 10.07 -0.67 2.66
C LEU A 14 10.41 0.74 3.15
N LYS A 15 10.22 1.02 4.44
CA LYS A 15 10.59 2.31 5.05
C LYS A 15 12.09 2.58 4.95
N LYS A 16 12.92 1.55 5.12
CA LYS A 16 14.38 1.68 5.02
C LYS A 16 14.84 1.98 3.58
N VAL A 17 14.21 1.39 2.58
CA VAL A 17 14.60 1.53 1.17
C VAL A 17 14.01 2.79 0.53
N CYS A 18 12.72 3.07 0.78
CA CYS A 18 11.99 4.16 0.15
C CYS A 18 11.91 5.42 1.04
N GLY A 19 12.25 5.31 2.33
CA GLY A 19 12.08 6.37 3.33
C GLY A 19 10.72 6.28 4.04
N GLU A 20 10.70 6.53 5.34
CA GLU A 20 9.48 6.40 6.16
C GLU A 20 8.31 7.26 5.66
N LYS A 21 8.60 8.46 5.15
CA LYS A 21 7.59 9.41 4.65
C LYS A 21 6.93 8.96 3.34
N ASN A 22 7.46 7.92 2.72
CA ASN A 22 7.05 7.41 1.43
C ASN A 22 6.29 6.07 1.52
N VAL A 23 6.03 5.59 2.74
CA VAL A 23 5.29 4.34 3.00
C VAL A 23 4.01 4.68 3.75
N PHE A 24 2.86 4.43 3.10
CA PHE A 24 1.54 4.82 3.58
C PHE A 24 0.70 3.58 3.88
N ALA A 25 0.05 3.58 5.04
CA ALA A 25 -0.85 2.51 5.50
C ALA A 25 -2.13 3.08 6.14
N ASP A 26 -2.38 4.38 6.00
CA ASP A 26 -3.59 5.04 6.45
C ASP A 26 -4.77 4.73 5.53
N ASN A 27 -5.98 4.70 6.10
CA ASN A 27 -7.16 4.27 5.37
C ASN A 27 -7.48 5.16 4.15
N GLU A 28 -7.28 6.48 4.28
CA GLU A 28 -7.56 7.44 3.21
C GLU A 28 -6.71 7.15 1.96
N THR A 29 -5.39 7.04 2.12
CA THR A 29 -4.48 6.74 1.02
C THR A 29 -4.76 5.36 0.43
N LEU A 30 -5.04 4.35 1.25
CA LEU A 30 -5.33 3.01 0.74
C LEU A 30 -6.62 2.96 -0.08
N GLN A 31 -7.64 3.74 0.29
CA GLN A 31 -8.88 3.85 -0.49
C GLN A 31 -8.63 4.60 -1.80
N GLU A 32 -7.88 5.69 -1.78
CA GLU A 32 -7.55 6.48 -2.96
C GLU A 32 -6.83 5.63 -4.01
N TYR A 33 -5.78 4.91 -3.61
CA TYR A 33 -4.99 4.07 -4.52
C TYR A 33 -5.60 2.69 -4.78
N GLY A 34 -6.72 2.36 -4.13
CA GLY A 34 -7.49 1.14 -4.38
C GLY A 34 -8.67 1.35 -5.33
N HIS A 35 -8.91 2.57 -5.80
CA HIS A 35 -10.10 2.91 -6.58
C HIS A 35 -9.81 2.92 -8.08
N ASP A 36 -10.62 2.17 -8.85
CA ASP A 36 -10.70 2.29 -10.30
C ASP A 36 -11.73 3.36 -10.69
N GLU A 37 -11.27 4.39 -11.40
CA GLU A 37 -12.07 5.56 -11.77
C GLU A 37 -13.07 5.31 -12.91
N THR A 38 -12.92 4.21 -13.66
CA THR A 38 -13.76 3.92 -14.83
C THR A 38 -14.94 3.02 -14.49
N GLU A 39 -14.69 2.03 -13.64
CA GLU A 39 -15.66 0.98 -13.30
C GLU A 39 -16.13 1.06 -11.84
N ASN A 40 -15.71 2.08 -11.07
CA ASN A 40 -16.04 2.28 -9.65
C ASN A 40 -15.75 1.02 -8.80
N LEU A 41 -14.70 0.28 -9.17
CA LEU A 41 -14.22 -0.88 -8.45
C LEU A 41 -13.26 -0.43 -7.34
N LYS A 42 -13.32 -1.08 -6.17
CA LYS A 42 -12.48 -0.73 -5.02
C LYS A 42 -11.79 -1.94 -4.44
N PHE A 43 -10.47 -1.98 -4.56
CA PHE A 43 -9.58 -3.02 -4.06
C PHE A 43 -8.39 -2.39 -3.34
N PRO A 44 -8.58 -1.88 -2.11
CA PRO A 44 -7.51 -1.22 -1.35
C PRO A 44 -6.34 -2.18 -1.11
N PRO A 45 -5.09 -1.74 -1.39
CA PRO A 45 -3.91 -2.54 -1.08
C PRO A 45 -3.64 -2.56 0.44
N GLN A 46 -2.65 -3.36 0.87
CA GLN A 46 -2.19 -3.37 2.27
C GLN A 46 -1.24 -2.20 2.60
N VAL A 47 -0.56 -1.66 1.59
CA VAL A 47 0.42 -0.58 1.71
C VAL A 47 0.55 0.14 0.37
N VAL A 48 0.79 1.45 0.40
CA VAL A 48 1.17 2.26 -0.76
C VAL A 48 2.58 2.78 -0.56
N VAL A 49 3.43 2.66 -1.59
CA VAL A 49 4.84 3.10 -1.53
C VAL A 49 5.11 4.07 -2.68
N LYS A 50 5.69 5.24 -2.36
CA LYS A 50 6.01 6.31 -3.32
C LYS A 50 7.52 6.57 -3.32
N PRO A 51 8.33 5.84 -4.12
CA PRO A 51 9.79 5.94 -4.12
C PRO A 51 10.32 7.29 -4.64
#